data_AF-A0A913WSZ9-F1
#
_entry.id   AF-A0A913WSZ9-F1
#
_cell.length_a   1.000
_cell.length_b   1.000
_cell.length_c   1.000
_cell.angle_alpha   90.00
_cell.angle_beta   90.00
_cell.angle_gamma   90.00
#
_symmetry.space_group_name_H-M   'P 1'
#
loop_
_entity.id
_entity.type
_entity.pdbx_description
1 polymer ?
#
loop_
_entity_poly.entity_id
_entity_poly.type
_entity_poly.pdbx_seq_one_letter_code
_entity_poly.pdbx_strand_id
1 'polypeptide(L)'
;MYAQLCLRLSEEAPNFDDPGKTGNSTFRRLLLKQCEEEFNNRSKASQAFDKKDGPLTQEEEEQRGNIKRKMLGNIRFIGELAKLDMLHETILHKCIKQLLDKKKRASVADTSEDMECLCYLMKTVGPRIDVPKAKVF
;
A
#
# COMPACT_ATOMS: atom_id res chain seq x y z
N MET A 1 1.58 -15.58 -2.38
CA MET A 1 1.15 -16.25 -3.63
C MET A 1 1.13 -15.28 -4.81
N TYR A 2 0.29 -14.23 -4.81
CA TYR A 2 0.21 -13.28 -5.95
C TYR A 2 1.52 -12.51 -6.23
N ALA A 3 2.26 -12.12 -5.20
CA ALA A 3 3.53 -11.41 -5.38
C ALA A 3 4.58 -12.23 -6.14
N GLN A 4 4.61 -13.55 -5.94
CA GLN A 4 5.51 -14.46 -6.67
C GLN A 4 5.13 -14.57 -8.15
N LEU A 5 3.82 -14.56 -8.45
CA LEU A 5 3.35 -14.50 -9.83
C LEU A 5 3.77 -13.17 -10.49
N CYS A 6 3.67 -12.05 -9.77
CA CYS A 6 4.16 -10.77 -10.27
C CYS A 6 5.66 -10.81 -10.57
N LEU A 7 6.47 -11.43 -9.70
CA LEU A 7 7.91 -11.58 -9.93
C LEU A 7 8.18 -12.36 -11.22
N ARG A 8 7.55 -13.52 -11.38
CA ARG A 8 7.66 -14.35 -12.60
C ARG A 8 7.27 -13.58 -13.85
N LEU A 9 6.16 -12.86 -13.81
CA LEU A 9 5.72 -12.00 -14.93
C LEU A 9 6.70 -10.85 -15.21
N SER A 10 7.36 -10.32 -14.18
CA SER A 10 8.35 -9.26 -14.38
C SER A 10 9.63 -9.73 -15.08
N GLU A 11 9.95 -11.03 -14.98
CA GLU A 11 11.12 -11.69 -15.56
C GLU A 11 10.82 -12.31 -16.93
N GLU A 12 9.66 -12.95 -17.09
CA GLU A 12 9.29 -13.73 -18.27
C GLU A 12 8.51 -12.93 -19.32
N ALA A 13 7.83 -11.84 -18.94
CA ALA A 13 7.00 -11.09 -19.89
C ALA A 13 7.88 -10.28 -20.88
N PRO A 14 7.45 -10.18 -22.15
CA PRO A 14 8.13 -9.35 -23.14
C PRO A 14 8.20 -7.89 -22.70
N ASN A 15 9.34 -7.25 -22.96
CA ASN A 15 9.50 -5.82 -22.73
C ASN A 15 9.05 -5.06 -23.98
N PHE A 16 8.11 -4.14 -23.79
CA PHE A 16 7.56 -3.26 -24.83
C PHE A 16 7.98 -1.79 -24.64
N ASP A 17 8.84 -1.50 -23.66
CA ASP A 17 9.37 -0.17 -23.42
C ASP A 17 10.51 0.15 -24.40
N ASP A 18 10.75 1.44 -24.67
CA ASP A 18 11.78 1.90 -25.61
C ASP A 18 13.18 1.33 -25.26
N PRO A 19 13.98 0.88 -26.25
CA PRO A 19 15.32 0.34 -26.03
C PRO A 19 16.28 1.27 -25.25
N GLY A 20 16.01 2.57 -25.25
CA GLY A 20 16.78 3.58 -24.52
C GLY A 20 16.43 3.72 -23.03
N LYS A 21 15.35 3.09 -22.54
CA LYS A 21 14.96 3.07 -21.12
C LYS A 21 15.43 1.77 -20.48
N THR A 22 16.72 1.71 -20.16
CA THR A 22 17.31 0.56 -19.45
C THR A 22 16.85 0.54 -17.99
N GLY A 23 16.28 -0.59 -17.55
CA GLY A 23 16.21 -0.93 -16.13
C GLY A 23 14.99 -1.72 -15.67
N ASN A 24 13.81 -1.54 -16.28
CA ASN A 24 12.58 -2.20 -15.85
C ASN A 24 11.81 -2.81 -17.02
N SER A 25 11.22 -3.99 -16.83
CA SER A 25 10.25 -4.54 -17.78
C SER A 25 8.96 -3.71 -17.80
N THR A 26 8.28 -3.64 -18.94
CA THR A 26 6.96 -3.00 -19.07
C THR A 26 6.00 -3.45 -17.97
N PHE A 27 6.00 -4.75 -17.64
CA PHE A 27 5.20 -5.29 -16.54
C PHE A 27 5.52 -4.63 -15.21
N ARG A 28 6.80 -4.57 -14.81
CA ARG A 28 7.21 -3.97 -13.53
C ARG A 28 6.80 -2.49 -13.45
N ARG A 29 6.95 -1.73 -14.54
CA ARG A 29 6.53 -0.33 -14.61
C ARG A 29 5.01 -0.17 -14.43
N LEU A 30 4.22 -1.00 -15.11
CA LEU A 30 2.76 -0.96 -14.99
C LEU A 30 2.29 -1.41 -13.61
N LEU A 31 2.92 -2.43 -13.03
CA LEU A 31 2.63 -2.88 -11.68
C LEU A 31 2.87 -1.76 -10.66
N LEU A 32 4.02 -1.09 -10.73
CA LEU A 32 4.36 0.05 -9.87
C LEU A 32 3.29 1.15 -9.96
N LYS A 33 2.93 1.53 -11.18
CA LYS A 33 1.90 2.54 -11.43
C LYS A 33 0.54 2.13 -10.83
N GLN A 34 0.12 0.88 -11.08
CA GLN A 34 -1.14 0.35 -10.57
C GLN A 34 -1.16 0.29 -9.04
N CYS A 35 -0.06 -0.11 -8.40
CA CYS A 35 0.05 -0.12 -6.94
C CYS A 35 -0.07 1.28 -6.34
N GLU A 36 0.56 2.29 -6.95
CA GLU A 36 0.46 3.68 -6.49
C GLU A 36 -0.96 4.25 -6.70
N GLU A 37 -1.59 3.97 -7.84
CA GLU A 37 -2.97 4.39 -8.11
C GLU A 37 -3.97 3.75 -7.15
N GLU A 38 -3.90 2.43 -6.93
CA GLU A 38 -4.77 1.74 -5.98
C GLU A 38 -4.55 2.23 -4.55
N PHE A 39 -3.30 2.44 -4.14
CA PHE A 39 -2.99 2.99 -2.83
C PHE A 39 -3.66 4.37 -2.62
N ASN A 40 -3.45 5.28 -3.58
CA ASN A 40 -4.02 6.63 -3.53
C ASN A 40 -5.56 6.61 -3.57
N ASN A 41 -6.16 5.77 -4.41
CA ASN A 41 -7.61 5.65 -4.54
C ASN A 41 -8.25 5.15 -3.24
N ARG A 42 -7.68 4.12 -2.60
CA ARG A 42 -8.18 3.60 -1.32
C ARG A 42 -7.98 4.60 -0.18
N SER A 43 -6.85 5.30 -0.15
CA SER A 43 -6.60 6.36 0.83
C SER A 43 -7.64 7.49 0.72
N LYS A 44 -7.89 7.99 -0.50
CA LYS A 44 -8.91 9.02 -0.75
C LYS A 44 -10.31 8.55 -0.37
N ALA A 45 -10.66 7.31 -0.73
CA ALA A 45 -11.96 6.73 -0.40
C ALA A 45 -12.16 6.61 1.12
N SER A 46 -11.13 6.20 1.87
CA SER A 46 -11.20 6.16 3.33
C SER A 46 -11.36 7.56 3.94
N GLN A 47 -10.60 8.55 3.45
CA GLN A 47 -10.64 9.93 3.96
C GLN A 47 -11.96 10.65 3.66
N ALA A 48 -12.70 10.24 2.62
CA ALA A 48 -13.98 10.83 2.28
C ALA A 48 -14.99 10.68 3.44
N PHE A 49 -14.99 9.54 4.12
CA PHE A 49 -15.86 9.30 5.29
C PHE A 49 -15.41 10.09 6.52
N ASP A 50 -14.11 10.33 6.69
CA ASP A 50 -13.57 11.13 7.81
C ASP A 50 -13.94 12.62 7.69
N LYS A 51 -14.08 13.12 6.46
CA LYS A 51 -14.43 14.52 6.15
C LYS A 51 -15.93 14.82 6.18
N LYS A 52 -16.79 13.79 6.17
CA LYS A 52 -18.23 14.01 6.30
C LYS A 52 -18.52 14.64 7.67
N ASP A 53 -19.56 15.47 7.76
CA ASP A 53 -20.06 15.99 9.03
C ASP A 53 -21.28 15.19 9.49
N GLY A 54 -21.43 15.01 10.81
CA GLY A 54 -22.51 14.20 11.40
C GLY A 54 -22.27 12.68 11.40
N PRO A 55 -23.12 11.90 12.10
CA PRO A 55 -22.97 10.45 12.18
C PRO A 55 -23.12 9.78 10.80
N LEU A 56 -22.46 8.65 10.61
CA LEU A 56 -22.66 7.80 9.42
C LEU A 56 -23.93 6.98 9.59
N THR A 57 -24.60 6.68 8.48
CA THR A 57 -25.64 5.63 8.51
C THR A 57 -24.99 4.25 8.66
N GLN A 58 -25.77 3.25 9.06
CA GLN A 58 -25.28 1.88 9.19
C GLN A 58 -24.68 1.35 7.87
N GLU A 59 -25.30 1.68 6.73
CA GLU A 59 -24.80 1.32 5.39
C GLU A 59 -23.45 1.99 5.11
N GLU A 60 -23.28 3.25 5.48
CA GLU A 60 -22.01 3.98 5.29
C GLU A 60 -20.89 3.45 6.21
N GLU A 61 -21.23 3.02 7.43
CA GLU A 61 -20.26 2.36 8.31
C GLU A 61 -19.77 1.02 7.74
N GLU A 62 -20.68 0.22 7.18
CA GLU A 62 -20.32 -1.03 6.51
C GLU A 62 -19.43 -0.76 5.28
N GLN A 63 -19.80 0.21 4.45
CA GLN A 63 -19.00 0.63 3.30
C GLN A 63 -17.60 1.11 3.72
N ARG A 64 -17.51 1.92 4.79
CA ARG A 64 -16.25 2.37 5.38
C ARG A 64 -15.39 1.18 5.80
N GLY A 65 -15.98 0.21 6.51
CA GLY A 65 -15.31 -1.03 6.90
C GLY A 65 -14.79 -1.83 5.71
N ASN A 66 -15.59 -1.95 4.64
CA ASN A 66 -15.18 -2.62 3.39
C ASN A 66 -14.00 -1.94 2.71
N ILE A 67 -14.01 -0.61 2.64
CA ILE A 67 -12.92 0.18 2.04
C ILE A 67 -11.65 0.03 2.87
N LYS A 68 -11.76 0.07 4.21
CA LYS A 68 -10.63 -0.15 5.10
C LYS A 68 -10.02 -1.54 4.95
N ARG A 69 -10.83 -2.60 4.93
CA ARG A 69 -10.34 -3.97 4.71
C ARG A 69 -9.57 -4.10 3.40
N LYS A 70 -10.07 -3.48 2.32
CA LYS A 70 -9.36 -3.43 1.02
C LYS A 70 -8.06 -2.64 1.10
N MET A 71 -8.05 -1.50 1.79
CA MET A 71 -6.85 -0.67 2.01
C MET A 71 -5.76 -1.46 2.76
N LEU A 72 -6.11 -2.14 3.86
CA LEU A 72 -5.16 -2.96 4.61
C LEU A 72 -4.63 -4.15 3.79
N GLY A 73 -5.50 -4.82 3.04
CA GLY A 73 -5.10 -5.88 2.11
C GLY A 73 -4.10 -5.40 1.06
N ASN A 74 -4.34 -4.21 0.49
CA ASN A 74 -3.41 -3.59 -0.46
C ASN A 74 -2.06 -3.27 0.17
N ILE A 75 -2.01 -2.75 1.40
CA ILE A 75 -0.76 -2.48 2.11
C ILE A 75 0.02 -3.78 2.37
N ARG A 76 -0.67 -4.86 2.78
CA ARG A 76 -0.04 -6.17 2.96
C ARG A 76 0.56 -6.69 1.65
N PHE A 77 -0.19 -6.55 0.55
CA PHE A 77 0.28 -6.95 -0.77
C PHE A 77 1.50 -6.14 -1.26
N ILE A 78 1.50 -4.83 -1.03
CA ILE A 78 2.66 -3.96 -1.28
C ILE A 78 3.88 -4.43 -0.47
N GLY A 79 3.70 -4.80 0.79
CA GLY A 79 4.77 -5.38 1.62
C GLY A 79 5.37 -6.65 1.03
N GLU A 80 4.53 -7.56 0.53
CA GLU A 80 4.98 -8.79 -0.12
C GLU A 80 5.73 -8.52 -1.44
N LEU A 81 5.30 -7.54 -2.24
CA LEU A 81 6.01 -7.15 -3.45
C LEU A 81 7.36 -6.50 -3.14
N ALA A 82 7.41 -5.64 -2.12
CA ALA A 82 8.65 -5.00 -1.69
C ALA A 82 9.69 -6.00 -1.15
N LYS A 83 9.23 -7.07 -0.48
CA LYS A 83 10.10 -8.17 -0.06
C LYS A 83 10.83 -8.83 -1.23
N LEU A 84 10.24 -8.81 -2.43
CA LEU A 84 10.80 -9.37 -3.66
C LEU A 84 11.53 -8.32 -4.53
N ASP A 85 11.92 -7.19 -3.95
CA ASP A 85 12.61 -6.09 -4.65
C ASP A 85 11.80 -5.49 -5.83
N MET A 86 10.49 -5.76 -5.89
CA MET A 86 9.67 -5.31 -7.01
C MET A 86 9.23 -3.85 -6.89
N LEU A 87 9.26 -3.28 -5.68
CA LEU A 87 8.81 -1.93 -5.39
C LEU A 87 9.91 -1.04 -4.79
N HIS A 88 9.82 0.26 -5.08
CA HIS A 88 10.71 1.26 -4.48
C HIS A 88 10.27 1.58 -3.04
N GLU A 89 11.21 1.85 -2.14
CA GLU A 89 10.97 2.07 -0.70
C GLU A 89 10.00 3.24 -0.42
N THR A 90 9.91 4.22 -1.32
CA THR A 90 9.03 5.38 -1.20
C THR A 90 7.56 5.01 -0.96
N ILE A 91 7.05 3.94 -1.59
CA ILE A 91 5.66 3.52 -1.38
C ILE A 91 5.44 2.93 0.02
N LEU A 92 6.47 2.29 0.61
CA LEU A 92 6.41 1.71 1.95
C LEU A 92 6.30 2.80 3.01
N HIS A 93 7.09 3.88 2.88
CA HIS A 93 6.97 5.04 3.76
C HIS A 93 5.58 5.68 3.70
N LYS A 94 4.99 5.79 2.49
CA LYS A 94 3.60 6.24 2.33
C LYS A 94 2.61 5.32 3.05
N CYS A 95 2.77 3.99 2.92
CA CYS A 95 1.92 3.02 3.62
C CYS A 95 2.02 3.15 5.14
N ILE A 96 3.24 3.25 5.69
CA ILE A 96 3.48 3.43 7.12
C ILE A 96 2.82 4.72 7.62
N LYS A 97 3.00 5.83 6.89
CA LYS A 97 2.36 7.11 7.23
C LYS A 97 0.84 6.99 7.25
N GLN A 98 0.24 6.29 6.29
CA GLN A 98 -1.21 6.08 6.26
C GLN A 98 -1.73 5.24 7.43
N LEU A 99 -0.95 4.26 7.91
CA LEU A 99 -1.31 3.44 9.07
C LEU A 99 -1.17 4.20 10.40
N LEU A 100 -0.22 5.14 10.47
CA LEU A 100 0.01 5.98 11.65
C LEU A 100 -0.89 7.22 11.71
N ASP A 101 -1.53 7.59 10.60
CA ASP A 101 -2.35 8.80 10.52
C ASP A 101 -3.58 8.72 11.42
N LYS A 102 -3.80 9.78 12.21
CA LYS A 102 -4.91 9.82 13.16
C LYS A 102 -6.20 10.20 12.45
N LYS A 103 -7.11 9.23 12.29
CA LYS A 103 -8.42 9.44 11.66
C LYS A 103 -9.42 9.95 12.69
N LYS A 104 -10.18 10.98 12.33
CA LYS A 104 -11.21 11.60 13.20
C LYS A 104 -12.27 10.60 13.67
N ARG A 105 -12.57 9.58 12.86
CA ARG A 105 -13.62 8.58 13.10
C ARG A 105 -13.06 7.18 13.37
N ALA A 106 -11.80 7.05 13.78
CA ALA A 106 -11.24 5.75 14.13
C ALA A 106 -11.83 5.22 15.44
N SER A 107 -12.38 4.01 15.39
CA SER A 107 -12.68 3.21 16.58
C SER A 107 -11.40 2.58 17.16
N VAL A 108 -11.49 2.02 18.38
CA VAL A 108 -10.37 1.25 18.96
C VAL A 108 -10.03 0.03 18.10
N ALA A 109 -11.05 -0.65 17.57
CA ALA A 109 -10.87 -1.77 16.64
C ALA A 109 -10.13 -1.32 15.38
N ASP A 110 -10.51 -0.17 14.82
CA ASP A 110 -9.83 0.43 13.67
C ASP A 110 -8.33 0.62 13.93
N THR A 111 -7.98 1.23 15.07
CA THR A 111 -6.57 1.46 15.41
C THR A 111 -5.83 0.15 15.62
N SER A 112 -6.46 -0.86 16.24
CA SER A 112 -5.86 -2.18 16.43
C SER A 112 -5.50 -2.85 15.10
N GLU A 113 -6.40 -2.82 14.11
CA GLU A 113 -6.13 -3.38 12.77
C GLU A 113 -5.01 -2.63 12.04
N ASP A 114 -5.00 -1.29 12.14
CA ASP A 114 -3.96 -0.46 11.54
C ASP A 114 -2.58 -0.78 12.16
N MET A 115 -2.52 -0.98 13.49
CA MET A 115 -1.29 -1.37 14.20
C MET A 115 -0.85 -2.80 13.88
N GLU A 116 -1.77 -3.76 13.77
CA GLU A 116 -1.43 -5.12 13.35
C GLU A 116 -0.82 -5.14 11.94
N CYS A 117 -1.43 -4.39 11.02
CA CYS A 117 -0.92 -4.24 9.67
C CYS A 117 0.47 -3.57 9.65
N LEU A 118 0.69 -2.56 10.50
CA LEU A 118 1.99 -1.91 10.66
C LEU A 118 3.05 -2.89 11.17
N CYS A 119 2.75 -3.65 12.23
CA CYS A 119 3.66 -4.67 12.77
C CYS A 119 4.02 -5.71 11.72
N TYR A 120 3.05 -6.17 10.92
CA TYR A 120 3.31 -7.06 9.80
C TYR A 120 4.25 -6.42 8.76
N LEU A 121 3.99 -5.16 8.37
CA LEU A 121 4.82 -4.46 7.39
C LEU A 121 6.25 -4.28 7.91
N MET A 122 6.41 -3.83 9.15
CA MET A 122 7.72 -3.66 9.79
C MET A 122 8.47 -4.99 9.91
N LYS A 123 7.79 -6.09 10.20
CA LYS A 123 8.42 -7.43 10.21
C LYS A 123 8.91 -7.85 8.82
N THR A 124 8.20 -7.43 7.77
CA THR A 124 8.46 -7.87 6.39
C THR A 124 9.53 -7.04 5.69
N VAL A 125 9.49 -5.72 5.85
CA VAL A 125 10.37 -4.78 5.14
C VAL A 125 11.19 -3.87 6.05
N GLY A 126 10.99 -3.92 7.37
CA GLY A 126 11.65 -3.04 8.34
C GLY A 126 13.18 -2.95 8.20
N PRO A 127 13.92 -4.08 8.16
CA PRO A 127 15.38 -4.04 8.01
C PRO A 127 15.86 -3.37 6.72
N ARG A 128 15.03 -3.35 5.67
CA ARG A 128 15.38 -2.75 4.38
C ARG A 128 15.20 -1.23 4.38
N ILE A 129 14.17 -0.75 5.08
CA ILE A 129 13.85 0.68 5.16
C ILE A 129 14.55 1.37 6.34
N ASP A 130 15.16 0.63 7.27
CA ASP A 130 15.94 1.19 8.39
C ASP A 130 17.36 1.58 7.95
N VAL A 131 17.43 2.57 7.04
CA VAL A 131 18.69 3.11 6.52
C VAL A 131 18.85 4.57 6.94
N PRO A 132 20.08 5.12 7.07
CA PRO A 132 20.28 6.51 7.48
C PRO A 132 19.54 7.54 6.62
N LYS A 133 19.36 7.25 5.32
CA LYS A 133 18.60 8.10 4.37
C LYS A 133 17.10 8.13 4.69
N ALA A 134 16.57 7.07 5.31
CA ALA A 134 15.15 6.97 5.65
C ALA A 134 14.76 7.89 6.82
N LYS A 135 15.73 8.36 7.63
CA LYS A 135 15.48 9.32 8.73
C LYS A 135 14.96 10.69 8.28
N VAL A 136 14.99 10.97 6.97
CA VAL A 136 14.60 12.25 6.37
C VAL A 136 13.14 12.22 5.83
N PHE A 137 12.50 11.04 5.80
CA PHE A 137 11.09 10.86 5.41
C PHE A 137 10.14 11.05 6.60
#